data_AF-A0AAW6QTU2-F1
#
_entry.id   AF-A0AAW6QTU2-F1
#
_cell.length_a   1.000
_cell.length_b   1.000
_cell.length_c   1.000
_cell.angle_alpha   90.00
_cell.angle_beta   90.00
_cell.angle_gamma   90.00
#
_symmetry.space_group_name_H-M   'P 1'
#
loop_
_entity.id
_entity.type
_entity.pdbx_description
1 polymer ?
#
loop_
_entity_poly.entity_id
_entity_poly.type
_entity_poly.pdbx_seq_one_letter_code
_entity_poly.pdbx_strand_id
1 'polypeptide(L)'
;MKSLSDKKIRQLLKRFAWIYAVCLCIPWISAVLTTKAQGQTLIIGIWPAASLFYFLAYRHLANSFRFEINRHLAFSYHGGGSFAGAMYSLAKVVLLGMALMIFMSAKHT
;
A
#
# COMPACT_ATOMS: atom_id res chain seq x y z
N MET A 1 11.42 9.57 20.98
CA MET A 1 11.97 9.18 19.66
C MET A 1 12.48 10.43 18.95
N LYS A 2 13.73 10.44 18.45
CA LYS A 2 14.27 11.58 17.65
C LYS A 2 13.41 11.75 16.39
N SER A 3 12.86 12.95 16.14
CA SER A 3 12.09 13.19 14.92
C SER A 3 13.00 12.99 13.70
N LEU A 4 12.60 12.13 12.77
CA LEU A 4 13.31 11.97 11.51
C LEU A 4 13.22 13.26 10.70
N SER A 5 14.30 13.61 9.99
CA SER A 5 14.23 14.72 9.01
C SER A 5 13.26 14.37 7.89
N ASP A 6 12.49 15.36 7.41
CA ASP A 6 11.57 15.24 6.29
C ASP A 6 12.21 14.63 5.03
N LYS A 7 13.50 14.89 4.77
CA LYS A 7 14.23 14.25 3.66
C LYS A 7 14.32 12.73 3.84
N LYS A 8 14.62 12.26 5.05
CA LYS A 8 14.66 10.82 5.37
C LYS A 8 13.28 10.19 5.27
N ILE A 9 12.23 10.88 5.73
CA ILE A 9 10.84 10.39 5.61
C ILE A 9 10.46 10.20 4.14
N ARG A 10 10.76 11.18 3.27
CA ARG A 10 10.52 11.06 1.82
C ARG A 10 11.28 9.90 1.18
N GLN A 11 12.53 9.67 1.59
CA GLN A 11 13.32 8.55 1.10
C GLN A 11 12.75 7.20 1.56
N LEU A 12 12.32 7.09 2.81
CA LEU A 12 11.65 5.89 3.33
C LEU A 12 10.33 5.64 2.59
N LEU A 13 9.50 6.67 2.38
CA LEU A 13 8.26 6.54 1.62
C LEU A 13 8.51 6.02 0.20
N LYS A 14 9.53 6.52 -0.50
CA LYS A 14 9.92 6.00 -1.82
C LYS A 14 10.36 4.54 -1.75
N ARG A 15 11.18 4.17 -0.77
CA ARG A 15 11.67 2.79 -0.59
C ARG A 15 10.51 1.83 -0.31
N PHE A 16 9.61 2.19 0.60
CA PHE A 16 8.41 1.40 0.87
C PHE A 16 7.49 1.29 -0.33
N ALA A 17 7.35 2.35 -1.14
CA ALA A 17 6.57 2.30 -2.38
C ALA A 17 7.13 1.27 -3.37
N TRP A 18 8.47 1.23 -3.52
CA TRP A 18 9.13 0.23 -4.35
C TRP A 18 8.96 -1.19 -3.82
N ILE A 19 9.12 -1.40 -2.51
CA ILE A 19 8.88 -2.71 -1.87
C ILE A 19 7.43 -3.15 -2.14
N TYR A 20 6.46 -2.25 -1.93
CA TYR A 20 5.06 -2.53 -2.18
C TYR A 20 4.78 -2.88 -3.65
N ALA A 21 5.35 -2.12 -4.59
CA ALA A 21 5.21 -2.42 -6.02
C ALA A 21 5.74 -3.83 -6.36
N VAL A 22 6.90 -4.22 -5.83
CA VAL A 22 7.44 -5.57 -6.01
C VAL A 22 6.51 -6.62 -5.40
N CYS A 23 6.00 -6.39 -4.19
CA CYS A 23 5.02 -7.28 -3.56
C CYS A 23 3.73 -7.44 -4.37
N LEU A 24 3.31 -6.41 -5.11
CA LEU A 24 2.16 -6.53 -6.00
C LEU A 24 2.47 -7.35 -7.25
N CYS A 25 3.70 -7.28 -7.77
CA CYS A 25 4.12 -8.04 -8.96
C CYS A 25 4.36 -9.52 -8.67
N ILE A 26 4.80 -9.89 -7.46
CA ILE A 26 5.13 -11.29 -7.12
C ILE A 26 3.94 -12.25 -7.37
N PRO A 27 2.72 -11.99 -6.86
CA PRO A 27 1.58 -12.86 -7.12
C PRO A 27 1.20 -12.98 -8.59
N TRP A 28 1.41 -11.93 -9.40
CA TRP A 28 1.19 -11.99 -10.85
C TRP A 28 2.17 -12.95 -11.52
N ILE A 29 3.46 -12.83 -11.20
CA ILE A 29 4.50 -13.70 -11.76
C ILE A 29 4.26 -15.14 -11.29
N SER A 30 3.95 -15.35 -10.00
CA SER A 30 3.63 -16.66 -9.48
C SER A 30 2.36 -17.25 -10.10
N ALA A 31 1.32 -16.46 -10.36
CA ALA A 31 0.10 -16.93 -10.99
C ALA A 31 0.32 -17.39 -12.45
N VAL A 32 1.28 -16.79 -13.16
CA VAL A 32 1.69 -17.25 -14.50
C VAL A 32 2.46 -18.58 -14.44
N LEU A 33 3.24 -18.78 -13.37
CA LEU A 33 4.13 -19.94 -13.21
C LEU A 33 3.49 -21.12 -12.46
N THR A 34 2.31 -20.95 -11.86
CA THR A 34 1.67 -21.95 -10.99
C THR A 34 0.26 -22.29 -11.43
N THR A 35 -0.34 -23.28 -10.78
CA THR A 35 -1.74 -23.64 -11.02
C THR A 35 -2.69 -22.52 -10.58
N LYS A 36 -3.84 -22.40 -11.26
CA LYS A 36 -4.84 -21.35 -11.03
C LYS A 36 -5.25 -21.21 -9.56
N ALA A 37 -5.35 -22.32 -8.84
CA ALA A 37 -5.70 -22.34 -7.42
C ALA A 37 -4.61 -21.71 -6.54
N GLN A 38 -3.34 -22.10 -6.72
CA GLN A 38 -2.22 -21.55 -5.94
C GLN A 38 -1.97 -20.06 -6.22
N GLY A 39 -2.11 -19.64 -7.49
CA GLY A 39 -2.03 -18.23 -7.87
C GLY A 39 -3.14 -17.39 -7.20
N GLN A 40 -4.37 -17.89 -7.13
CA GLN A 40 -5.47 -17.21 -6.44
C GLN A 40 -5.20 -17.04 -4.94
N THR A 41 -4.69 -18.07 -4.26
CA THR A 41 -4.38 -17.98 -2.82
C THR A 41 -3.32 -16.92 -2.54
N LEU A 42 -2.29 -16.84 -3.39
CA LEU A 42 -1.23 -15.82 -3.28
C LEU A 42 -1.77 -14.41 -3.50
N ILE A 43 -2.66 -14.22 -4.49
CA ILE A 43 -3.28 -12.92 -4.74
C ILE A 43 -4.16 -12.50 -3.56
N ILE A 44 -5.03 -13.38 -3.07
CA ILE A 44 -5.96 -13.09 -1.97
C ILE A 44 -5.24 -12.92 -0.63
N GLY A 45 -4.09 -13.57 -0.43
CA GLY A 45 -3.31 -13.42 0.81
C GLY A 45 -2.32 -12.25 0.78
N ILE A 46 -1.45 -12.20 -0.24
CA ILE A 46 -0.31 -11.28 -0.27
C ILE A 46 -0.75 -9.86 -0.59
N TRP A 47 -1.63 -9.65 -1.56
CA TRP A 47 -2.02 -8.28 -1.93
C TRP A 47 -2.67 -7.52 -0.78
N PRO A 48 -3.63 -8.08 -0.03
CA PRO A 48 -4.26 -7.36 1.06
C PRO A 48 -3.29 -7.10 2.21
N ALA A 49 -2.47 -8.11 2.57
CA ALA A 49 -1.49 -7.97 3.63
C ALA A 49 -0.44 -6.90 3.29
N ALA A 50 0.11 -6.94 2.07
CA ALA A 50 1.06 -5.93 1.60
C ALA A 50 0.44 -4.54 1.51
N SER A 51 -0.82 -4.45 1.06
CA SER A 51 -1.57 -3.19 0.97
C SER A 51 -1.83 -2.59 2.34
N LEU A 52 -2.22 -3.41 3.31
CA LEU A 52 -2.46 -2.98 4.69
C LEU A 52 -1.17 -2.48 5.33
N PHE A 53 -0.08 -3.26 5.21
CA PHE A 53 1.23 -2.87 5.73
C PHE A 53 1.68 -1.54 5.12
N TYR A 54 1.61 -1.40 3.80
CA TYR A 54 2.00 -0.17 3.12
C TYR A 54 1.12 1.02 3.50
N PHE A 55 -0.20 0.82 3.61
CA PHE A 55 -1.14 1.85 4.04
C PHE A 55 -0.80 2.39 5.42
N LEU A 56 -0.55 1.50 6.39
CA LEU A 56 -0.18 1.88 7.75
C LEU A 56 1.19 2.55 7.80
N ALA A 57 2.19 1.99 7.12
CA ALA A 57 3.54 2.54 7.07
C ALA A 57 3.54 3.95 6.44
N TYR A 58 2.82 4.14 5.33
CA TYR A 58 2.68 5.44 4.68
C TYR A 58 2.03 6.45 5.61
N ARG A 59 0.91 6.10 6.24
CA ARG A 59 0.17 7.00 7.14
C ARG A 59 1.02 7.40 8.35
N HIS A 60 1.75 6.45 8.94
CA HIS A 60 2.65 6.71 10.05
C HIS A 60 3.81 7.65 9.64
N LEU A 61 4.47 7.38 8.53
CA LEU A 61 5.57 8.20 8.01
C LEU A 61 5.10 9.61 7.62
N ALA A 62 3.97 9.72 6.92
CA ALA A 62 3.41 11.01 6.50
C ALA A 62 2.96 11.87 7.69
N ASN A 63 2.44 11.26 8.76
CA ASN A 63 2.14 11.99 10.00
C ASN A 63 3.39 12.42 10.78
N SER A 64 4.55 11.83 10.50
CA SER A 64 5.81 12.14 11.18
C SER A 64 6.57 13.32 10.57
N PHE A 65 6.07 13.94 9.49
CA PHE A 65 6.67 15.13 8.90
C PHE A 65 6.72 16.28 9.90
N ARG A 66 7.86 16.98 9.98
CA ARG A 66 8.03 18.10 10.90
C ARG A 66 7.24 19.33 10.45
N PHE A 67 7.14 19.56 9.14
CA PHE A 67 6.42 20.69 8.57
C PHE A 67 4.99 20.28 8.16
N GLU A 68 4.01 21.06 8.59
CA GLU A 68 2.59 20.81 8.33
C GLU A 68 2.25 20.84 6.83
N ILE A 69 2.89 21.72 6.06
CA ILE A 69 2.78 21.78 4.60
C ILE A 69 3.15 20.43 3.97
N ASN A 70 4.25 19.81 4.41
CA ASN A 70 4.68 18.50 3.88
C ASN A 70 3.70 17.38 4.23
N ARG A 71 3.06 17.45 5.41
CA ARG A 71 2.00 16.52 5.82
C ARG A 71 0.77 16.66 4.92
N HIS A 72 0.29 17.88 4.69
CA HIS A 72 -0.85 18.13 3.80
C HIS A 72 -0.55 17.70 2.37
N LEU A 73 0.64 17.99 1.85
CA LEU A 73 1.07 17.52 0.53
C LEU A 73 1.10 15.99 0.43
N ALA A 74 1.56 15.29 1.47
CA ALA A 74 1.59 13.82 1.48
C ALA A 74 0.18 13.20 1.48
N PHE A 75 -0.82 13.87 2.05
CA PHE A 75 -2.22 13.40 2.04
C PHE A 75 -3.08 14.01 0.93
N SER A 76 -2.57 14.98 0.18
CA SER A 76 -3.24 15.53 -1.00
C SER A 76 -3.44 14.46 -2.08
N TYR A 77 -4.22 14.77 -3.11
CA TYR A 77 -4.54 13.82 -4.19
C TYR A 77 -3.23 13.25 -4.79
N HIS A 78 -3.08 11.92 -4.81
CA HIS A 78 -1.84 11.20 -5.18
C HIS A 78 -0.58 11.58 -4.36
N GLY A 79 -0.73 12.09 -3.13
CA GLY A 79 0.38 12.51 -2.27
C GLY A 79 1.30 13.54 -2.94
N GLY A 80 0.68 14.56 -3.54
CA GLY A 80 1.37 15.64 -4.25
C GLY A 80 1.96 15.21 -5.59
N GLY A 81 1.30 14.27 -6.29
CA GLY A 81 1.80 13.72 -7.56
C GLY A 81 3.02 12.81 -7.42
N SER A 82 3.27 12.25 -6.24
CA SER A 82 4.43 11.40 -6.00
C SER A 82 4.11 9.92 -6.25
N PHE A 83 5.10 9.16 -6.71
CA PHE A 83 4.96 7.70 -6.87
C PHE A 83 4.49 7.01 -5.58
N ALA A 84 5.01 7.43 -4.43
CA ALA A 84 4.58 6.90 -3.14
C ALA A 84 3.11 7.23 -2.83
N GLY A 85 2.65 8.44 -3.14
CA GLY A 85 1.24 8.79 -2.98
C GLY A 85 0.30 8.08 -3.96
N ALA A 86 0.76 7.80 -5.18
CA ALA A 86 0.03 6.97 -6.15
C ALA A 86 -0.12 5.53 -5.65
N MET A 87 0.98 4.91 -5.18
CA MET A 87 0.95 3.60 -4.54
C MET A 87 0.05 3.58 -3.29
N TYR A 88 0.00 4.68 -2.53
CA TYR A 88 -0.85 4.77 -1.35
C TYR A 88 -2.33 4.79 -1.73
N SER A 89 -2.66 5.49 -2.82
CA SER A 89 -4.01 5.48 -3.39
C SER A 89 -4.39 4.09 -3.91
N LEU A 90 -3.47 3.40 -4.58
CA LEU A 90 -3.65 2.01 -5.01
C LEU A 90 -3.91 1.08 -3.82
N ALA A 91 -3.14 1.19 -2.74
CA ALA A 91 -3.34 0.40 -1.53
C ALA A 91 -4.74 0.61 -0.92
N LYS A 92 -5.28 1.84 -0.93
CA LYS A 92 -6.67 2.09 -0.52
C LYS A 92 -7.68 1.35 -1.39
N VAL A 93 -7.49 1.34 -2.71
CA VAL A 93 -8.37 0.64 -3.65
C VAL A 93 -8.34 -0.87 -3.40
N VAL A 94 -7.15 -1.45 -3.23
CA VAL A 94 -7.02 -2.89 -2.93
C VAL A 94 -7.71 -3.25 -1.61
N LEU A 95 -7.49 -2.46 -0.55
CA LEU A 95 -8.14 -2.68 0.75
C LEU A 95 -9.66 -2.52 0.68
N LEU A 96 -10.16 -1.54 -0.09
CA LEU A 96 -11.59 -1.37 -0.32
C LEU A 96 -12.18 -2.58 -1.04
N GLY A 97 -11.53 -3.04 -2.13
CA GLY A 97 -11.95 -4.24 -2.86
C GLY A 97 -12.01 -5.47 -1.96
N MET A 98 -11.05 -5.64 -1.05
CA MET A 98 -11.06 -6.71 -0.06
C MET A 98 -12.20 -6.60 0.95
N ALA A 99 -12.45 -5.40 1.49
CA ALA A 99 -13.56 -5.18 2.40
C ALA A 99 -14.90 -5.52 1.73
N LEU A 100 -15.07 -5.14 0.46
CA LEU A 100 -16.25 -5.48 -0.33
C LEU A 100 -16.37 -6.98 -0.57
N MET A 101 -15.28 -7.67 -0.93
CA MET A 101 -15.30 -9.12 -1.11
C MET A 101 -15.69 -9.86 0.17
N ILE A 102 -15.13 -9.47 1.32
CA ILE A 102 -15.47 -10.06 2.62
C ILE A 102 -16.94 -9.81 2.94
N PHE A 103 -17.43 -8.59 2.72
CA PHE A 103 -18.82 -8.22 2.98
C PHE A 103 -19.82 -8.99 2.10
N MET A 104 -19.51 -9.16 0.81
CA MET A 104 -20.34 -9.95 -0.10
C MET A 104 -20.33 -11.43 0.27
N SER A 105 -19.18 -11.98 0.64
CA SER A 105 -19.06 -13.37 1.09
C SER A 105 -19.90 -13.62 2.35
N ALA A 106 -19.83 -12.72 3.33
CA ALA A 106 -20.58 -12.82 4.58
C ALA A 106 -22.11 -12.77 4.41
N LYS A 107 -22.62 -12.17 3.32
CA LYS A 107 -24.05 -12.14 3.00
C LYS A 107 -24.54 -13.39 2.26
N HIS A 108 -23.64 -14.21 1.73
CA HIS A 108 -23.97 -15.41 0.96
C HIS A 108 -23.91 -16.70 1.80
N THR A 109 -23.49 -16.60 3.06
CA THR A 109 -23.62 -17.60 4.14
C THR A 109 -24.80 -17.26 5.04
#